data_AF-A0A1G1GB82-F1
#
_entry.id   AF-A0A1G1GB82-F1
#
_cell.length_a   1.000
_cell.length_b   1.000
_cell.length_c   1.000
_cell.angle_alpha   90.00
_cell.angle_beta   90.00
_cell.angle_gamma   90.00
#
_symmetry.space_group_name_H-M   'P 1'
#
loop_
_entity.id
_entity.type
_entity.pdbx_description
1 polymer ?
#
loop_
_entity_poly.entity_id
_entity_poly.type
_entity_poly.pdbx_seq_one_letter_code
_entity_poly.pdbx_strand_id
1 'polypeptide(L)'
;MQRISILRVKTVSYSFAFPAFTGNVLTPEFMLESEEKRIEKALRGAPEEIALAVHDPSPLVLKALLANGNMTEEDVLIIANRKNVLPDVLEAIARDKRWSDSYSIKLTLARNPRSPLTISLSLARFLRIFDLEEITRNHYIPLVFRHKVEAMIIERVPTMPLGNKKALAKKAAGAILLKLLMDRIPEVVRICLDNPHMIEAHLYKAINRPDTMMETILMIAGHRAWSNRPLIRFALVRNPHTPLSRSVQFLRNMKLVDLRELYTDPSLPITVKPFVHREMLERGSDPEKIVVPELYEIPENEMEEMMSAEQSVTKQEREESAEELEGNDDDGPAQGKADPDVSRPDEPDGKG
;
A
#
# COMPACT_ATOMS: atom_id res chain seq x y z
N MET A 1 -26.37 52.75 1.51
CA MET A 1 -26.03 52.47 0.10
C MET A 1 -24.52 52.70 -0.10
N GLN A 2 -23.71 51.66 0.06
CA GLN A 2 -22.24 51.74 -0.11
C GLN A 2 -21.88 51.48 -1.57
N ARG A 3 -21.09 52.39 -2.16
CA ARG A 3 -20.53 52.27 -3.52
C ARG A 3 -19.33 51.35 -3.49
N ILE A 4 -19.38 50.28 -4.27
CA ILE A 4 -18.27 49.34 -4.48
C ILE A 4 -17.37 49.91 -5.58
N SER A 5 -16.14 50.28 -5.23
CA SER A 5 -15.09 50.69 -6.16
C SER A 5 -14.33 49.45 -6.64
N ILE A 6 -14.43 49.13 -7.93
CA ILE A 6 -13.70 48.02 -8.56
C ILE A 6 -12.36 48.56 -9.06
N LEU A 7 -11.26 48.16 -8.42
CA LEU A 7 -9.90 48.40 -8.89
C LEU A 7 -9.65 47.62 -10.18
N ARG A 8 -9.30 48.33 -11.26
CA ARG A 8 -8.75 47.77 -12.50
C ARG A 8 -7.35 47.22 -12.22
N VAL A 9 -7.21 45.90 -12.15
CA VAL A 9 -5.91 45.23 -12.18
C VAL A 9 -5.42 45.23 -13.62
N LYS A 10 -4.32 45.95 -13.88
CA LYS A 10 -3.60 45.91 -15.16
C LYS A 10 -3.03 44.50 -15.35
N THR A 11 -3.48 43.80 -16.38
CA THR A 11 -2.86 42.57 -16.86
C THR A 11 -1.47 42.92 -17.39
N VAL A 12 -0.43 42.48 -16.69
CA VAL A 12 0.96 42.52 -17.17
C VAL A 12 1.09 41.41 -18.19
N SER A 13 1.18 41.79 -19.46
CA SER A 13 1.50 40.88 -20.57
C SER A 13 2.94 40.40 -20.42
N TYR A 14 3.14 39.24 -19.81
CA TYR A 14 4.41 38.54 -19.88
C TYR A 14 4.54 37.92 -21.27
N SER A 15 5.28 38.59 -22.16
CA SER A 15 5.86 37.98 -23.35
C SER A 15 6.88 36.93 -22.89
N PHE A 16 6.43 35.70 -22.72
CA PHE A 16 7.31 34.54 -22.67
C PHE A 16 7.84 34.31 -24.07
N ALA A 17 9.05 34.79 -24.33
CA ALA A 17 9.88 34.30 -25.41
C ALA A 17 10.23 32.84 -25.08
N PHE A 18 9.46 31.92 -25.65
CA PHE A 18 9.84 30.51 -25.71
C PHE A 18 11.14 30.41 -26.53
N PRO A 19 12.20 29.76 -26.02
CA PRO A 19 13.33 29.42 -26.85
C PRO A 19 12.84 28.46 -27.94
N ALA A 20 13.23 28.72 -29.18
CA ALA A 20 12.89 27.92 -30.35
C ALA A 20 13.33 26.45 -30.16
N PHE A 21 12.39 25.61 -29.75
CA PHE A 21 12.54 24.17 -29.80
C PHE A 21 12.25 23.75 -31.24
N THR A 22 13.29 23.46 -32.01
CA THR A 22 13.19 22.83 -33.33
C THR A 22 12.73 21.37 -33.15
N GLY A 23 11.49 21.20 -32.70
CA GLY A 23 10.84 19.90 -32.71
C GLY A 23 10.32 19.64 -34.11
N ASN A 24 10.70 18.50 -34.70
CA ASN A 24 10.00 17.89 -35.81
C ASN A 24 8.57 17.59 -35.37
N VAL A 25 7.70 18.60 -35.42
CA VAL A 25 6.26 18.45 -35.28
C VAL A 25 5.79 17.75 -36.55
N LEU A 26 4.98 16.70 -36.41
CA LEU A 26 4.23 16.10 -37.52
C LEU A 26 3.67 17.23 -38.40
N THR A 27 4.16 17.35 -39.63
CA THR A 27 3.68 18.40 -40.51
C THR A 27 2.18 18.17 -40.77
N PRO A 28 1.35 19.23 -40.82
CA PRO A 28 -0.07 19.09 -41.14
C PRO A 28 -0.29 18.31 -42.44
N GLU A 29 0.62 18.47 -43.41
CA GLU A 29 0.63 17.73 -44.68
C GLU A 29 0.75 16.22 -44.48
N PHE A 30 1.63 15.74 -43.60
CA PHE A 30 1.79 14.31 -43.34
C PHE A 30 0.54 13.70 -42.70
N MET A 31 -0.13 14.43 -41.79
CA MET A 31 -1.37 13.95 -41.16
C MET A 31 -2.59 13.98 -42.08
N LEU A 32 -2.57 14.77 -43.14
CA LEU A 32 -3.64 14.82 -44.15
C LEU A 32 -3.55 13.67 -45.17
N GLU A 33 -2.45 12.92 -45.19
CA GLU A 33 -2.29 11.75 -46.04
C GLU A 33 -3.07 10.53 -45.49
N SER A 34 -3.63 9.73 -46.41
CA SER A 34 -4.29 8.46 -46.10
C SER A 34 -3.38 7.55 -45.29
N GLU A 35 -3.94 6.83 -44.31
CA GLU A 35 -3.19 5.93 -43.41
C GLU A 35 -2.33 4.91 -44.19
N GLU A 36 -2.81 4.38 -45.31
CA GLU A 36 -2.07 3.45 -46.18
C GLU A 36 -0.76 4.05 -46.72
N LYS A 37 -0.78 5.31 -47.14
CA LYS A 37 0.42 6.02 -47.64
C LYS A 37 1.42 6.28 -46.53
N ARG A 38 0.93 6.62 -45.33
CA ARG A 38 1.79 6.77 -44.15
C ARG A 38 2.44 5.44 -43.75
N ILE A 39 1.72 4.32 -43.88
CA ILE A 39 2.27 2.97 -43.66
C ILE A 39 3.38 2.65 -44.68
N GLU A 40 3.17 2.95 -45.96
CA GLU A 40 4.18 2.69 -47.00
C GLU A 40 5.45 3.52 -46.78
N LYS A 41 5.29 4.82 -46.46
CA LYS A 41 6.40 5.70 -46.10
C LYS A 41 7.09 5.25 -44.82
N ALA A 42 6.35 4.81 -43.80
CA ALA A 42 6.93 4.26 -42.59
C ALA A 42 7.82 3.03 -42.86
N LEU A 43 7.41 2.15 -43.78
CA LEU A 43 8.10 0.91 -44.09
C LEU A 43 9.39 1.10 -44.92
N ARG A 44 9.38 2.04 -45.88
CA ARG A 44 10.46 2.24 -46.86
C ARG A 44 11.20 3.58 -46.72
N GLY A 45 10.72 4.44 -45.83
CA GLY A 45 11.16 5.83 -45.75
C GLY A 45 12.62 5.98 -45.35
N ALA A 46 13.18 7.11 -45.78
CA ALA A 46 14.50 7.57 -45.40
C ALA A 46 14.54 7.99 -43.91
N PRO A 47 15.73 8.16 -43.30
CA PRO A 47 15.85 8.54 -41.88
C PRO A 47 15.07 9.81 -41.49
N GLU A 48 14.97 10.79 -42.39
CA GLU A 48 14.21 12.03 -42.16
C GLU A 48 12.70 11.76 -42.07
N GLU A 49 12.18 10.84 -42.89
CA GLU A 49 10.77 10.44 -42.87
C GLU A 49 10.45 9.59 -41.64
N ILE A 50 11.40 8.77 -41.18
CA ILE A 50 11.30 8.01 -39.92
C ILE A 50 11.15 8.98 -38.74
N ALA A 51 12.00 10.02 -38.68
CA ALA A 51 11.95 11.00 -37.60
C ALA A 51 10.59 11.71 -37.50
N LEU A 52 9.91 11.94 -38.62
CA LEU A 52 8.55 12.48 -38.63
C LEU A 52 7.53 11.42 -38.19
N ALA A 53 7.61 10.22 -38.75
CA ALA A 53 6.62 9.17 -38.55
C ALA A 53 6.71 8.52 -37.13
N VAL A 54 7.83 8.65 -36.41
CA VAL A 54 8.00 8.23 -35.01
C VAL A 54 6.96 8.88 -34.07
N HIS A 55 6.43 10.05 -34.43
CA HIS A 55 5.41 10.76 -33.66
C HIS A 55 3.97 10.39 -34.04
N ASP A 56 3.76 9.52 -35.03
CA ASP A 56 2.44 9.20 -35.55
C ASP A 56 1.50 8.62 -34.46
N PRO A 57 0.20 8.98 -34.46
CA PRO A 57 -0.78 8.41 -33.53
C PRO A 57 -1.20 6.97 -33.88
N SER A 58 -1.10 6.54 -35.15
CA SER A 58 -1.60 5.24 -35.58
C SER A 58 -0.67 4.10 -35.16
N PRO A 59 -1.17 3.05 -34.48
CA PRO A 59 -0.37 1.88 -34.14
C PRO A 59 0.09 1.09 -35.37
N LEU A 60 -0.64 1.16 -36.49
CA LEU A 60 -0.30 0.45 -37.72
C LEU A 60 0.93 1.10 -38.38
N VAL A 61 0.97 2.43 -38.43
CA VAL A 61 2.12 3.20 -38.90
C VAL A 61 3.34 2.92 -38.02
N LEU A 62 3.18 2.96 -36.69
CA LEU A 62 4.27 2.64 -35.77
C LEU A 62 4.78 1.19 -35.90
N LYS A 63 3.89 0.21 -36.12
CA LYS A 63 4.30 -1.18 -36.39
C LYS A 63 5.04 -1.31 -37.72
N ALA A 64 4.64 -0.56 -38.75
CA ALA A 64 5.32 -0.52 -40.05
C ALA A 64 6.71 0.13 -39.95
N LEU A 65 6.83 1.21 -39.16
CA LEU A 65 8.11 1.83 -38.80
C LEU A 65 9.04 0.81 -38.14
N LEU A 66 8.52 0.06 -37.16
CA LEU A 66 9.31 -0.98 -36.50
C LEU A 66 9.82 -2.02 -37.50
N ALA A 67 9.12 -2.32 -38.59
CA ALA A 67 9.60 -3.24 -39.61
C ALA A 67 10.67 -2.64 -40.55
N ASN A 68 10.88 -1.32 -40.53
CA ASN A 68 11.88 -0.64 -41.37
C ASN A 68 13.30 -1.03 -40.94
N GLY A 69 14.17 -1.29 -41.93
CA GLY A 69 15.58 -1.66 -41.70
C GLY A 69 16.47 -0.48 -41.31
N ASN A 70 16.06 0.75 -41.61
CA ASN A 70 16.81 1.97 -41.32
C ASN A 70 16.52 2.55 -39.93
N MET A 71 15.66 1.89 -39.15
CA MET A 71 15.27 2.37 -37.83
C MET A 71 16.43 2.27 -36.84
N THR A 72 16.62 3.29 -36.02
CA THR A 72 17.68 3.33 -35.01
C THR A 72 17.15 3.06 -33.60
N GLU A 73 18.05 2.77 -32.66
CA GLU A 73 17.70 2.63 -31.24
C GLU A 73 17.09 3.92 -30.67
N GLU A 74 17.57 5.09 -31.10
CA GLU A 74 17.07 6.39 -30.64
C GLU A 74 15.60 6.60 -31.04
N ASP A 75 15.23 6.25 -32.28
CA ASP A 75 13.84 6.31 -32.76
C ASP A 75 12.92 5.41 -31.93
N VAL A 76 13.38 4.18 -31.64
CA VAL A 76 12.64 3.22 -30.81
C VAL A 76 12.46 3.73 -29.39
N LEU A 77 13.49 4.37 -28.81
CA LEU A 77 13.41 4.98 -27.48
C LEU A 77 12.38 6.11 -27.45
N ILE A 78 12.30 6.93 -28.50
CA ILE A 78 11.27 7.98 -28.61
C ILE A 78 9.88 7.35 -28.59
N ILE A 79 9.64 6.29 -29.37
CA ILE A 79 8.34 5.58 -29.37
C ILE A 79 8.06 4.96 -28.00
N ALA A 80 9.03 4.25 -27.41
CA ALA A 80 8.86 3.54 -26.14
C ALA A 80 8.62 4.48 -24.95
N ASN A 81 9.10 5.72 -24.99
CA ASN A 81 8.92 6.70 -23.91
C ASN A 81 7.56 7.43 -23.98
N ARG A 82 6.82 7.28 -25.09
CA ARG A 82 5.52 7.93 -25.27
C ARG A 82 4.45 7.29 -24.39
N LYS A 83 3.70 8.14 -23.67
CA LYS A 83 2.59 7.73 -22.79
C LYS A 83 1.27 7.45 -23.53
N ASN A 84 1.19 7.82 -24.81
CA ASN A 84 -0.01 7.66 -25.66
C ASN A 84 0.06 6.47 -26.62
N VAL A 85 1.14 5.67 -26.58
CA VAL A 85 1.31 4.51 -27.46
C VAL A 85 0.50 3.32 -26.95
N LEU A 86 -0.08 2.56 -27.87
CA LEU A 86 -0.87 1.38 -27.54
C LEU A 86 0.02 0.21 -27.09
N PRO A 87 -0.47 -0.65 -26.17
CA PRO A 87 0.32 -1.76 -25.61
C PRO A 87 0.89 -2.70 -26.67
N ASP A 88 0.15 -2.96 -27.75
CA ASP A 88 0.60 -3.81 -28.87
C ASP A 88 1.90 -3.35 -29.54
N VAL A 89 2.11 -2.04 -29.64
CA VAL A 89 3.33 -1.48 -30.25
C VAL A 89 4.51 -1.68 -29.30
N LEU A 90 4.30 -1.45 -27.99
CA LEU A 90 5.33 -1.71 -26.97
C LEU A 90 5.68 -3.19 -26.89
N GLU A 91 4.71 -4.07 -27.09
CA GLU A 91 4.93 -5.51 -27.20
C GLU A 91 5.72 -5.89 -28.45
N ALA A 92 5.44 -5.27 -29.60
CA ALA A 92 6.23 -5.45 -30.81
C ALA A 92 7.69 -5.04 -30.59
N ILE A 93 7.94 -3.90 -29.93
CA ILE A 93 9.30 -3.46 -29.55
C ILE A 93 9.98 -4.48 -28.64
N ALA A 94 9.28 -4.98 -27.62
CA ALA A 94 9.84 -5.92 -26.65
C ALA A 94 10.23 -7.28 -27.25
N ARG A 95 9.53 -7.72 -28.31
CA ARG A 95 9.74 -9.00 -28.99
C ARG A 95 10.80 -8.92 -30.10
N ASP A 96 11.13 -7.73 -30.56
CA ASP A 96 12.10 -7.53 -31.64
C ASP A 96 13.53 -7.78 -31.14
N LYS A 97 14.21 -8.74 -31.78
CA LYS A 97 15.57 -9.16 -31.43
C LYS A 97 16.62 -8.06 -31.62
N ARG A 98 16.36 -7.07 -32.49
CA ARG A 98 17.28 -5.93 -32.69
C ARG A 98 17.42 -5.08 -31.44
N TRP A 99 16.36 -5.01 -30.65
CA TRP A 99 16.19 -4.08 -29.55
C TRP A 99 16.14 -4.77 -28.18
N SER A 100 15.79 -6.06 -28.17
CA SER A 100 15.52 -6.84 -26.96
C SER A 100 16.70 -6.93 -26.00
N ASP A 101 17.93 -6.72 -26.47
CA ASP A 101 19.13 -6.76 -25.63
C ASP A 101 19.51 -5.41 -25.03
N SER A 102 19.09 -4.30 -25.63
CA SER A 102 19.42 -2.95 -25.17
C SER A 102 18.87 -2.69 -23.76
N TYR A 103 19.76 -2.25 -22.88
CA TYR A 103 19.37 -1.84 -21.52
C TYR A 103 18.42 -0.63 -21.54
N SER A 104 18.68 0.35 -22.40
CA SER A 104 17.90 1.59 -22.50
C SER A 104 16.45 1.29 -22.89
N ILE A 105 16.26 0.37 -23.84
CA ILE A 105 14.92 -0.05 -24.29
C ILE A 105 14.21 -0.84 -23.19
N LYS A 106 14.90 -1.81 -22.56
CA LYS A 106 14.34 -2.56 -21.41
C LYS A 106 13.86 -1.64 -20.29
N LEU A 107 14.68 -0.65 -19.94
CA LEU A 107 14.37 0.33 -18.90
C LEU A 107 13.17 1.19 -19.27
N THR A 108 13.15 1.71 -20.50
CA THR A 108 12.09 2.60 -20.99
C THR A 108 10.75 1.86 -21.06
N LEU A 109 10.74 0.63 -21.59
CA LEU A 109 9.55 -0.21 -21.62
C LEU A 109 9.04 -0.52 -20.21
N ALA A 110 9.92 -0.89 -19.27
CA ALA A 110 9.52 -1.15 -17.89
C ALA A 110 8.97 0.09 -17.17
N ARG A 111 9.47 1.29 -17.50
CA ARG A 111 8.99 2.57 -16.93
C ARG A 111 7.71 3.09 -17.58
N ASN A 112 7.31 2.56 -18.73
CA ASN A 112 6.12 3.02 -19.42
C ASN A 112 4.85 2.42 -18.77
N PRO A 113 3.88 3.25 -18.32
CA PRO A 113 2.66 2.75 -17.68
C PRO A 113 1.72 1.99 -18.63
N ARG A 114 1.90 2.12 -19.95
CA ARG A 114 1.12 1.39 -20.97
C ARG A 114 1.73 0.04 -21.35
N SER A 115 2.94 -0.26 -20.90
CA SER A 115 3.55 -1.56 -21.17
C SER A 115 2.76 -2.68 -20.49
N PRO A 116 2.45 -3.78 -21.20
CA PRO A 116 1.82 -4.95 -20.60
C PRO A 116 2.59 -5.45 -19.39
N LEU A 117 1.87 -5.76 -18.29
CA LEU A 117 2.46 -6.16 -17.02
C LEU A 117 3.44 -7.36 -17.17
N THR A 118 3.08 -8.34 -17.99
CA THR A 118 3.91 -9.53 -18.26
C THR A 118 5.27 -9.16 -18.84
N ILE A 119 5.29 -8.21 -19.77
CA ILE A 119 6.53 -7.72 -20.40
C ILE A 119 7.33 -6.95 -19.37
N SER A 120 6.72 -5.99 -18.68
CA SER A 120 7.38 -5.17 -17.67
C SER A 120 8.03 -6.02 -16.56
N LEU A 121 7.35 -7.07 -16.09
CA LEU A 121 7.91 -8.03 -15.11
C LEU A 121 9.07 -8.85 -15.67
N SER A 122 8.97 -9.28 -16.94
CA SER A 122 10.05 -10.00 -17.59
C SER A 122 11.30 -9.14 -17.70
N LEU A 123 11.14 -7.88 -18.12
CA LEU A 123 12.21 -6.91 -18.31
C LEU A 123 12.84 -6.46 -16.98
N ALA A 124 12.03 -6.28 -15.93
CA ALA A 124 12.47 -5.85 -14.60
C ALA A 124 13.60 -6.72 -14.01
N ARG A 125 13.60 -8.03 -14.32
CA ARG A 125 14.64 -8.96 -13.84
C ARG A 125 16.05 -8.55 -14.29
N PHE A 126 16.17 -7.91 -15.45
CA PHE A 126 17.44 -7.47 -16.04
C PHE A 126 17.85 -6.05 -15.65
N LEU A 127 16.99 -5.31 -14.93
CA LEU A 127 17.28 -3.93 -14.55
C LEU A 127 18.18 -3.84 -13.32
N ARG A 128 18.94 -2.74 -13.28
CA ARG A 128 19.78 -2.37 -12.14
C ARG A 128 18.93 -1.95 -10.95
N ILE A 129 19.49 -2.10 -9.75
CA ILE A 129 18.74 -1.89 -8.50
C ILE A 129 18.18 -0.47 -8.34
N PHE A 130 18.93 0.56 -8.74
CA PHE A 130 18.50 1.95 -8.60
C PHE A 130 17.43 2.33 -9.63
N ASP A 131 17.43 1.67 -10.78
CA ASP A 131 16.37 1.81 -11.77
C ASP A 131 15.07 1.15 -11.30
N LEU A 132 15.18 -0.03 -10.67
CA LEU A 132 14.04 -0.67 -10.02
C LEU A 132 13.49 0.18 -8.87
N GLU A 133 14.37 0.77 -8.05
CA GLU A 133 13.98 1.67 -6.97
C GLU A 133 13.16 2.86 -7.48
N GLU A 134 13.57 3.48 -8.59
CA GLU A 134 12.83 4.58 -9.20
C GLU A 134 11.42 4.16 -9.66
N ILE A 135 11.27 2.94 -10.18
CA ILE A 135 9.96 2.38 -10.56
C ILE A 135 9.04 2.25 -9.33
N THR A 136 9.56 1.87 -8.16
CA THR A 136 8.73 1.72 -6.94
C THR A 136 8.10 3.04 -6.47
N ARG A 137 8.74 4.17 -6.79
CA ARG A 137 8.26 5.52 -6.42
C ARG A 137 7.36 6.15 -7.47
N ASN A 138 7.32 5.63 -8.69
CA ASN A 138 6.54 6.20 -9.78
C ASN A 138 5.04 5.84 -9.66
N HIS A 139 4.22 6.77 -9.21
CA HIS A 139 2.78 6.54 -9.02
C HIS A 139 2.00 6.28 -10.31
N TYR A 140 2.55 6.56 -11.49
CA TYR A 140 1.90 6.26 -12.77
C TYR A 140 1.97 4.76 -13.10
N ILE A 141 2.90 4.04 -12.47
CA ILE A 141 3.08 2.61 -12.69
C ILE A 141 2.07 1.81 -11.85
N PRO A 142 1.43 0.77 -12.41
CA PRO A 142 0.48 -0.07 -11.69
C PRO A 142 1.02 -0.57 -10.35
N LEU A 143 0.22 -0.47 -9.29
CA LEU A 143 0.61 -0.83 -7.92
C LEU A 143 1.14 -2.27 -7.82
N VAL A 144 0.49 -3.21 -8.52
CA VAL A 144 0.91 -4.63 -8.57
C VAL A 144 2.34 -4.77 -9.09
N PHE A 145 2.70 -4.02 -10.13
CA PHE A 145 4.06 -4.05 -10.66
C PHE A 145 5.07 -3.46 -9.67
N ARG A 146 4.72 -2.33 -9.04
CA ARG A 146 5.58 -1.69 -8.02
C ARG A 146 5.85 -2.62 -6.84
N HIS A 147 4.85 -3.31 -6.30
CA HIS A 147 5.04 -4.28 -5.22
C HIS A 147 5.92 -5.47 -5.64
N LYS A 148 5.79 -5.95 -6.89
CA LYS A 148 6.66 -7.02 -7.40
C LYS A 148 8.11 -6.56 -7.55
N VAL A 149 8.33 -5.35 -8.06
CA VAL A 149 9.66 -4.74 -8.14
C VAL A 149 10.26 -4.52 -6.74
N GLU A 150 9.44 -4.07 -5.79
CA GLU A 150 9.82 -3.91 -4.39
C GLU A 150 10.29 -5.24 -3.78
N ALA A 151 9.55 -6.32 -4.01
CA ALA A 151 9.94 -7.66 -3.57
C ALA A 151 11.26 -8.12 -4.21
N MET A 152 11.47 -7.89 -5.51
CA MET A 152 12.74 -8.20 -6.19
C MET A 152 13.92 -7.43 -5.59
N ILE A 153 13.73 -6.17 -5.19
CA ILE A 153 14.76 -5.38 -4.50
C ILE A 153 15.06 -6.01 -3.13
N ILE A 154 14.03 -6.33 -2.35
CA ILE A 154 14.15 -6.94 -1.01
C ILE A 154 14.93 -8.26 -1.05
N GLU A 155 14.68 -9.10 -2.06
CA GLU A 155 15.40 -10.36 -2.29
C GLU A 155 16.90 -10.15 -2.58
N ARG A 156 17.26 -9.04 -3.24
CA ARG A 156 18.64 -8.69 -3.57
C ARG A 156 19.40 -7.98 -2.44
N VAL A 157 18.71 -7.44 -1.43
CA VAL A 157 19.34 -6.71 -0.32
C VAL A 157 20.40 -7.53 0.42
N PRO A 158 20.18 -8.81 0.81
CA PRO A 158 21.15 -9.56 1.62
C PRO A 158 22.52 -9.74 0.95
N THR A 159 22.55 -9.97 -0.36
CA THR A 159 23.77 -10.24 -1.13
C THR A 159 24.44 -8.97 -1.68
N MET A 160 23.86 -7.80 -1.43
CA MET A 160 24.33 -6.53 -1.95
C MET A 160 25.57 -6.00 -1.20
N PRO A 161 26.57 -5.41 -1.90
CA PRO A 161 27.68 -4.73 -1.26
C PRO A 161 27.24 -3.58 -0.34
N LEU A 162 27.99 -3.33 0.73
CA LEU A 162 27.69 -2.30 1.73
C LEU A 162 27.47 -0.91 1.11
N GLY A 163 28.32 -0.49 0.16
CA GLY A 163 28.19 0.80 -0.51
C GLY A 163 26.84 0.97 -1.22
N ASN A 164 26.37 -0.09 -1.89
CA ASN A 164 25.07 -0.09 -2.56
C ASN A 164 23.92 -0.09 -1.55
N LYS A 165 24.04 -0.81 -0.43
CA LYS A 165 23.05 -0.77 0.65
C LYS A 165 22.90 0.65 1.23
N LYS A 166 24.03 1.31 1.50
CA LYS A 166 24.05 2.71 2.00
C LYS A 166 23.43 3.67 0.98
N ALA A 167 23.72 3.51 -0.30
CA ALA A 167 23.13 4.33 -1.36
C ALA A 167 21.62 4.07 -1.53
N LEU A 168 21.19 2.81 -1.44
CA LEU A 168 19.78 2.42 -1.50
C LEU A 168 19.02 2.97 -0.29
N ALA A 169 19.58 2.87 0.91
CA ALA A 169 18.99 3.39 2.14
C ALA A 169 18.71 4.90 2.12
N LYS A 170 19.40 5.68 1.28
CA LYS A 170 19.14 7.13 1.11
C LYS A 170 17.94 7.44 0.21
N LYS A 171 17.61 6.54 -0.72
CA LYS A 171 16.63 6.78 -1.80
C LYS A 171 15.35 5.98 -1.62
N ALA A 172 15.49 4.75 -1.12
CA ALA A 172 14.40 3.80 -0.99
C ALA A 172 13.23 4.34 -0.17
N ALA A 173 12.07 3.78 -0.43
CA ALA A 173 10.83 4.00 0.30
C ALA A 173 10.17 2.64 0.63
N GLY A 174 9.06 2.67 1.37
CA GLY A 174 8.23 1.48 1.59
C GLY A 174 8.92 0.34 2.36
N ALA A 175 8.57 -0.89 2.02
CA ALA A 175 9.05 -2.10 2.65
C ALA A 175 10.55 -2.33 2.43
N ILE A 176 11.17 -1.70 1.42
CA ILE A 176 12.63 -1.73 1.23
C ILE A 176 13.33 -1.08 2.42
N LEU A 177 12.82 0.06 2.92
CA LEU A 177 13.38 0.71 4.11
C LEU A 177 13.24 -0.17 5.35
N LEU A 178 12.09 -0.83 5.54
CA LEU A 178 11.93 -1.78 6.63
C LEU A 178 12.95 -2.93 6.53
N LYS A 179 13.18 -3.47 5.34
CA LYS A 179 14.18 -4.52 5.12
C LYS A 179 15.60 -4.05 5.45
N LEU A 180 15.97 -2.82 5.05
CA LEU A 180 17.28 -2.23 5.32
C LEU A 180 17.47 -1.84 6.79
N LEU A 181 16.40 -1.40 7.47
CA LEU A 181 16.40 -1.10 8.90
C LEU A 181 16.64 -2.36 9.74
N MET A 182 16.17 -3.50 9.26
CA MET A 182 16.40 -4.82 9.84
C MET A 182 17.73 -5.46 9.40
N ASP A 183 18.54 -4.76 8.61
CA ASP A 183 19.87 -5.24 8.24
C ASP A 183 20.80 -5.21 9.45
N ARG A 184 21.77 -6.13 9.51
CA ARG A 184 22.68 -6.29 10.65
C ARG A 184 23.85 -5.29 10.61
N ILE A 185 23.64 -4.13 9.96
CA ILE A 185 24.69 -3.17 9.65
C ILE A 185 24.32 -1.79 10.22
N PRO A 186 25.01 -1.33 11.28
CA PRO A 186 24.65 -0.10 11.99
C PRO A 186 24.68 1.17 11.13
N GLU A 187 25.62 1.24 10.18
CA GLU A 187 25.71 2.38 9.25
C GLU A 187 24.49 2.50 8.34
N VAL A 188 23.92 1.36 7.89
CA VAL A 188 22.74 1.34 7.03
C VAL A 188 21.51 1.75 7.83
N VAL A 189 21.37 1.23 9.05
CA VAL A 189 20.29 1.59 9.98
C VAL A 189 20.26 3.10 10.23
N ARG A 190 21.41 3.70 10.53
CA ARG A 190 21.51 5.16 10.76
C ARG A 190 21.02 5.96 9.55
N ILE A 191 21.45 5.59 8.35
CA ILE A 191 21.01 6.24 7.10
C ILE A 191 19.50 6.05 6.89
N CYS A 192 18.94 4.89 7.23
CA CYS A 192 17.50 4.66 7.15
C CYS A 192 16.72 5.55 8.11
N LEU A 193 17.21 5.76 9.34
CA LEU A 193 16.57 6.63 10.32
C LEU A 193 16.57 8.12 9.88
N ASP A 194 17.58 8.54 9.12
CA ASP A 194 17.66 9.89 8.55
C ASP A 194 16.93 10.03 7.19
N ASN A 195 16.38 8.94 6.63
CA ASN A 195 15.73 8.96 5.32
C ASN A 195 14.37 9.71 5.39
N PRO A 196 14.09 10.67 4.47
CA PRO A 196 12.85 11.45 4.45
C PRO A 196 11.57 10.63 4.20
N HIS A 197 11.69 9.45 3.60
CA HIS A 197 10.62 8.49 3.34
C HIS A 197 10.45 7.45 4.46
N MET A 198 11.23 7.55 5.54
CA MET A 198 11.03 6.69 6.70
C MET A 198 9.74 7.07 7.43
N ILE A 199 8.94 6.08 7.80
CA ILE A 199 7.64 6.27 8.46
C ILE A 199 7.57 5.53 9.80
N GLU A 200 6.71 6.03 10.67
CA GLU A 200 6.51 5.51 12.03
C GLU A 200 6.06 4.05 12.03
N ALA A 201 5.21 3.65 11.08
CA ALA A 201 4.74 2.27 10.95
C ALA A 201 5.88 1.26 10.74
N HIS A 202 6.94 1.63 9.99
CA HIS A 202 8.09 0.74 9.78
C HIS A 202 8.92 0.61 11.06
N LEU A 203 9.16 1.70 11.78
CA LEU A 203 9.89 1.66 13.04
C LEU A 203 9.13 0.86 14.10
N TYR A 204 7.82 1.10 14.24
CA TYR A 204 6.95 0.34 15.13
C TYR A 204 7.00 -1.15 14.80
N LYS A 205 6.92 -1.51 13.52
CA LYS A 205 7.03 -2.89 13.06
C LYS A 205 8.41 -3.49 13.36
N ALA A 206 9.49 -2.75 13.19
CA ALA A 206 10.83 -3.22 13.53
C ALA A 206 11.00 -3.44 15.04
N ILE A 207 10.51 -2.51 15.88
CA ILE A 207 10.63 -2.64 17.34
C ILE A 207 9.86 -3.85 17.88
N ASN A 208 8.69 -4.14 17.33
CA ASN A 208 7.87 -5.28 17.79
C ASN A 208 8.26 -6.63 17.19
N ARG A 209 9.31 -6.66 16.35
CA ARG A 209 9.79 -7.87 15.72
C ARG A 209 10.89 -8.53 16.56
N PRO A 210 10.78 -9.83 16.87
CA PRO A 210 11.74 -10.52 17.74
C PRO A 210 13.11 -10.73 17.08
N ASP A 211 13.17 -10.68 15.75
CA ASP A 211 14.40 -10.84 14.96
C ASP A 211 15.22 -9.55 14.82
N THR A 212 14.74 -8.44 15.38
CA THR A 212 15.40 -7.14 15.29
C THR A 212 16.61 -7.05 16.21
N MET A 213 17.74 -6.61 15.67
CA MET A 213 18.98 -6.47 16.43
C MET A 213 18.85 -5.45 17.57
N MET A 214 19.41 -5.80 18.73
CA MET A 214 19.49 -4.92 19.89
C MET A 214 20.08 -3.55 19.52
N GLU A 215 21.14 -3.51 18.73
CA GLU A 215 21.77 -2.25 18.30
C GLU A 215 20.81 -1.35 17.52
N THR A 216 19.94 -1.93 16.66
CA THR A 216 18.88 -1.19 15.96
C THR A 216 17.89 -0.56 16.94
N ILE A 217 17.48 -1.30 17.98
CA ILE A 217 16.59 -0.78 19.02
C ILE A 217 17.25 0.38 19.79
N LEU A 218 18.53 0.24 20.15
CA LEU A 218 19.30 1.29 20.81
C LEU A 218 19.43 2.55 19.94
N MET A 219 19.70 2.37 18.64
CA MET A 219 19.76 3.48 17.69
C MET A 219 18.41 4.21 17.58
N ILE A 220 17.30 3.48 17.50
CA ILE A 220 15.95 4.07 17.46
C ILE A 220 15.65 4.81 18.78
N ALA A 221 15.95 4.20 19.93
CA ALA A 221 15.74 4.80 21.24
C ALA A 221 16.59 6.07 21.47
N GLY A 222 17.79 6.13 20.89
CA GLY A 222 18.66 7.31 20.93
C GLY A 222 18.28 8.40 19.92
N HIS A 223 17.43 8.11 18.93
CA HIS A 223 17.19 9.03 17.82
C HIS A 223 16.23 10.17 18.19
N ARG A 224 16.74 11.40 18.20
CA ARG A 224 16.02 12.62 18.63
C ARG A 224 14.64 12.84 18.00
N ALA A 225 14.47 12.47 16.72
CA ALA A 225 13.22 12.71 16.01
C ALA A 225 12.21 11.57 16.15
N TRP A 226 12.67 10.36 16.47
CA TRP A 226 11.84 9.14 16.47
C TRP A 226 11.44 8.73 17.88
N SER A 227 12.36 8.75 18.84
CA SER A 227 12.08 8.34 20.22
C SER A 227 11.09 9.24 20.96
N ASN A 228 10.91 10.47 20.46
CA ASN A 228 9.93 11.40 21.00
C ASN A 228 8.50 11.19 20.45
N ARG A 229 8.31 10.33 19.45
CA ARG A 229 6.98 10.06 18.91
C ARG A 229 6.21 9.10 19.82
N PRO A 230 4.92 9.35 20.11
CA PRO A 230 4.16 8.55 21.07
C PRO A 230 4.14 7.05 20.77
N LEU A 231 3.87 6.62 19.53
CA LEU A 231 3.75 5.19 19.21
C LEU A 231 5.10 4.48 19.31
N ILE A 232 6.17 5.13 18.84
CA ILE A 232 7.53 4.59 18.93
C ILE A 232 7.96 4.49 20.39
N ARG A 233 7.70 5.52 21.18
CA ARG A 233 8.02 5.55 22.59
C ARG A 233 7.33 4.42 23.35
N PHE A 234 6.04 4.23 23.12
CA PHE A 234 5.25 3.15 23.71
C PHE A 234 5.83 1.78 23.34
N ALA A 235 6.12 1.55 22.05
CA ALA A 235 6.74 0.30 21.59
C ALA A 235 8.13 0.05 22.18
N LEU A 236 8.96 1.10 22.29
CA LEU A 236 10.29 0.99 22.90
C LEU A 236 10.20 0.57 24.37
N VAL A 237 9.27 1.13 25.15
CA VAL A 237 9.13 0.78 26.57
C VAL A 237 8.72 -0.67 26.79
N ARG A 238 7.94 -1.24 25.86
CA ARG A 238 7.59 -2.67 25.85
C ARG A 238 8.74 -3.57 25.42
N ASN A 239 9.74 -3.04 24.71
CA ASN A 239 10.81 -3.85 24.17
C ASN A 239 11.90 -4.16 25.23
N PRO A 240 12.27 -5.44 25.46
CA PRO A 240 13.28 -5.82 26.45
C PRO A 240 14.69 -5.26 26.21
N HIS A 241 15.01 -4.92 24.96
CA HIS A 241 16.31 -4.36 24.57
C HIS A 241 16.43 -2.86 24.80
N THR A 242 15.34 -2.18 25.18
CA THR A 242 15.39 -0.76 25.51
C THR A 242 16.02 -0.57 26.90
N PRO A 243 17.08 0.23 27.04
CA PRO A 243 17.73 0.45 28.33
C PRO A 243 16.76 1.07 29.34
N LEU A 244 16.79 0.59 30.59
CA LEU A 244 15.91 1.07 31.66
C LEU A 244 15.95 2.59 31.82
N SER A 245 17.13 3.20 31.72
CA SER A 245 17.31 4.65 31.81
C SER A 245 16.51 5.41 30.75
N ARG A 246 16.42 4.87 29.53
CA ARG A 246 15.60 5.44 28.44
C ARG A 246 14.13 5.19 28.70
N SER A 247 13.75 3.98 29.12
CA SER A 247 12.36 3.65 29.44
C SER A 247 11.79 4.60 30.51
N VAL A 248 12.52 4.85 31.59
CA VAL A 248 12.10 5.81 32.65
C VAL A 248 11.98 7.23 32.10
N GLN A 249 12.91 7.68 31.25
CA GLN A 249 12.80 9.00 30.61
C GLN A 249 11.54 9.11 29.73
N PHE A 250 11.20 8.03 29.04
CA PHE A 250 10.02 7.98 28.18
C PHE A 250 8.71 8.07 28.96
N LEU A 251 8.59 7.36 30.08
CA LEU A 251 7.37 7.35 30.92
C LEU A 251 6.91 8.75 31.32
N ARG A 252 7.84 9.64 31.69
CA ARG A 252 7.58 11.03 32.08
C ARG A 252 6.81 11.83 31.03
N ASN A 253 6.95 11.48 29.75
CA ASN A 253 6.32 12.21 28.64
C ASN A 253 5.14 11.46 28.01
N MET A 254 4.72 10.31 28.55
CA MET A 254 3.55 9.56 28.07
C MET A 254 2.24 10.09 28.64
N LYS A 255 1.12 9.77 27.99
CA LYS A 255 -0.22 10.07 28.52
C LYS A 255 -0.61 9.07 29.59
N LEU A 256 -1.52 9.46 30.48
CA LEU A 256 -2.04 8.56 31.53
C LEU A 256 -2.74 7.31 30.97
N VAL A 257 -3.44 7.46 29.84
CA VAL A 257 -4.09 6.33 29.15
C VAL A 257 -3.04 5.31 28.71
N ASP A 258 -1.98 5.75 28.04
CA ASP A 258 -0.88 4.90 27.59
C ASP A 258 -0.16 4.22 28.77
N LEU A 259 0.05 4.93 29.90
CA LEU A 259 0.66 4.36 31.10
C LEU A 259 -0.20 3.25 31.71
N ARG A 260 -1.53 3.45 31.75
CA ARG A 260 -2.48 2.44 32.22
C ARG A 260 -2.44 1.21 31.31
N GLU A 261 -2.45 1.42 30.00
CA GLU A 261 -2.33 0.34 29.02
C GLU A 261 -1.02 -0.44 29.20
N LEU A 262 0.12 0.26 29.34
CA LEU A 262 1.42 -0.38 29.60
C LEU A 262 1.42 -1.20 30.90
N TYR A 263 0.81 -0.70 31.97
CA TYR A 263 0.80 -1.41 33.25
C TYR A 263 0.04 -2.75 33.18
N THR A 264 -1.04 -2.77 32.39
CA THR A 264 -1.83 -3.99 32.12
C THR A 264 -1.19 -4.92 31.09
N ASP A 265 -0.21 -4.44 30.33
CA ASP A 265 0.40 -5.20 29.24
C ASP A 265 1.32 -6.31 29.77
N PRO A 266 1.07 -7.59 29.45
CA PRO A 266 1.91 -8.70 29.89
C PRO A 266 3.29 -8.72 29.22
N SER A 267 3.45 -8.03 28.08
CA SER A 267 4.74 -7.93 27.38
C SER A 267 5.68 -6.89 27.98
N LEU A 268 5.21 -6.08 28.94
CA LEU A 268 6.04 -5.08 29.60
C LEU A 268 7.16 -5.76 30.42
N PRO A 269 8.43 -5.34 30.25
CA PRO A 269 9.51 -5.86 31.07
C PRO A 269 9.26 -5.65 32.58
N ILE A 270 9.44 -6.71 33.35
CA ILE A 270 9.21 -6.72 34.81
C ILE A 270 10.02 -5.61 35.51
N THR A 271 11.21 -5.29 34.99
CA THR A 271 12.08 -4.23 35.50
C THR A 271 11.51 -2.82 35.32
N VAL A 272 10.62 -2.62 34.34
CA VAL A 272 10.03 -1.31 34.02
C VAL A 272 8.70 -1.10 34.75
N LYS A 273 7.94 -2.17 35.00
CA LYS A 273 6.61 -2.11 35.63
C LYS A 273 6.54 -1.28 36.94
N PRO A 274 7.49 -1.38 37.88
CA PRO A 274 7.49 -0.54 39.09
C PRO A 274 7.61 0.97 38.80
N PHE A 275 8.29 1.34 37.72
CA PHE A 275 8.44 2.74 37.32
C PHE A 275 7.16 3.27 36.67
N VAL A 276 6.44 2.43 35.92
CA VAL A 276 5.10 2.79 35.40
C VAL A 276 4.15 3.04 36.56
N HIS A 277 4.10 2.12 37.54
CA HIS A 277 3.29 2.26 38.73
C HIS A 277 3.57 3.56 39.49
N ARG A 278 4.86 3.87 39.73
CA ARG A 278 5.27 5.11 40.39
C ARG A 278 4.82 6.36 39.63
N GLU A 279 5.05 6.39 38.32
CA GLU A 279 4.67 7.53 37.47
C GLU A 279 3.15 7.75 37.45
N MET A 280 2.34 6.68 37.50
CA MET A 280 0.88 6.80 37.59
C MET A 280 0.43 7.37 38.93
N LEU A 281 1.00 6.89 40.05
CA LEU A 281 0.70 7.39 41.39
C LEU A 281 1.08 8.86 41.57
N GLU A 282 2.26 9.27 41.07
CA GLU A 282 2.70 10.67 41.09
C GLU A 282 1.73 11.60 40.35
N ARG A 283 0.97 11.07 39.39
CA ARG A 283 -0.05 11.78 38.62
C ARG A 283 -1.48 11.58 39.15
N GLY A 284 -1.63 10.98 40.33
CA GLY A 284 -2.92 10.77 40.99
C GLY A 284 -3.80 9.67 40.39
N SER A 285 -3.23 8.78 39.55
CA SER A 285 -3.94 7.60 39.03
C SER A 285 -3.43 6.36 39.74
N ASP A 286 -4.30 5.72 40.52
CA ASP A 286 -4.00 4.43 41.16
C ASP A 286 -4.36 3.27 40.19
N PRO A 287 -3.39 2.47 39.72
CA PRO A 287 -3.66 1.35 38.82
C PRO A 287 -4.37 0.16 39.51
N GLU A 288 -4.32 0.06 40.84
CA GLU A 288 -4.96 -1.03 41.61
C GLU A 288 -6.41 -0.71 41.98
N LYS A 289 -6.82 0.56 41.89
CA LYS A 289 -8.23 0.97 41.88
C LYS A 289 -8.84 0.62 40.52
N ILE A 290 -9.16 -0.65 40.35
CA ILE A 290 -10.07 -1.13 39.31
C ILE A 290 -11.32 -0.26 39.43
N VAL A 291 -11.63 0.52 38.39
CA VAL A 291 -12.99 1.04 38.20
C VAL A 291 -13.82 -0.20 37.90
N VAL A 292 -14.30 -0.86 38.96
CA VAL A 292 -15.42 -1.78 38.84
C VAL A 292 -16.53 -0.87 38.29
N PRO A 293 -17.08 -1.12 37.09
CA PRO A 293 -18.32 -0.44 36.72
C PRO A 293 -19.26 -0.67 37.91
N GLU A 294 -19.84 0.38 38.48
CA GLU A 294 -20.88 0.21 39.50
C GLU A 294 -21.87 -0.81 38.91
N LEU A 295 -21.81 -2.05 39.39
CA LEU A 295 -22.93 -2.95 39.26
C LEU A 295 -24.00 -2.19 40.02
N TYR A 296 -25.00 -1.66 39.31
CA TYR A 296 -26.25 -1.34 39.95
C TYR A 296 -26.70 -2.66 40.59
N GLU A 297 -26.48 -2.78 41.90
CA GLU A 297 -27.20 -3.74 42.70
C GLU A 297 -28.66 -3.37 42.52
N ILE A 298 -29.37 -4.12 41.69
CA ILE A 298 -30.83 -4.00 41.59
C ILE A 298 -31.32 -4.35 43.00
N PRO A 299 -31.89 -3.40 43.76
CA PRO A 299 -32.33 -3.69 45.11
C PRO A 299 -33.40 -4.80 45.04
N GLU A 300 -33.45 -5.69 46.04
CA GLU A 300 -34.25 -6.93 45.99
C GLU A 300 -35.71 -6.69 45.60
N ASN A 301 -36.26 -5.53 45.97
CA ASN A 301 -37.60 -5.09 45.60
C ASN A 301 -37.79 -4.87 44.08
N GLU A 302 -36.82 -4.29 43.38
CA GLU A 302 -36.87 -4.15 41.91
C GLU A 302 -36.70 -5.51 41.22
N MET A 303 -35.89 -6.42 41.80
CA MET A 303 -35.74 -7.78 41.28
C MET A 303 -37.01 -8.62 41.47
N GLU A 304 -37.70 -8.48 42.61
CA GLU A 304 -39.01 -9.09 42.87
C GLU A 304 -40.10 -8.54 41.93
N GLU A 305 -40.11 -7.24 41.67
CA GLU A 305 -41.03 -6.63 40.70
C GLU A 305 -40.82 -7.18 39.29
N MET A 306 -39.57 -7.28 38.83
CA MET A 306 -39.23 -7.85 37.52
C MET A 306 -39.62 -9.34 37.40
N MET A 307 -39.35 -10.14 38.44
CA MET A 307 -39.72 -11.56 38.47
C MET A 307 -41.25 -11.76 38.54
N SER A 308 -41.97 -10.86 39.21
CA SER A 308 -43.44 -10.88 39.24
C SER A 308 -44.05 -10.49 37.90
N ALA A 309 -43.43 -9.54 37.20
CA ALA A 309 -43.85 -9.13 35.86
C ALA A 309 -43.67 -10.27 34.85
N GLU A 310 -42.54 -10.98 34.88
CA GLU A 310 -42.31 -12.15 34.01
C GLU A 310 -43.33 -13.29 34.26
N GLN A 311 -43.69 -13.54 35.52
CA GLN A 311 -44.71 -14.54 35.86
C GLN A 311 -46.11 -14.13 35.41
N SER A 312 -46.43 -12.83 35.43
CA SER A 312 -47.72 -12.33 34.93
C SER A 312 -47.82 -12.47 33.40
N VAL A 313 -46.75 -12.19 32.67
CA VAL A 313 -46.68 -12.34 31.20
C VAL A 313 -46.79 -13.80 30.80
N THR A 314 -46.06 -14.71 31.45
CA THR A 314 -46.13 -16.15 31.14
C THR A 314 -47.48 -16.79 31.53
N LYS A 315 -48.20 -16.21 32.50
CA LYS A 315 -49.55 -16.67 32.84
C LYS A 315 -50.58 -16.19 31.81
N GLN A 316 -50.44 -14.96 31.34
CA GLN A 316 -51.29 -14.37 30.32
C GLN A 316 -51.11 -15.07 28.95
N GLU A 317 -49.88 -15.38 28.56
CA GLU A 317 -49.58 -16.17 27.35
C GLU A 317 -50.14 -17.61 27.43
N ARG A 318 -50.21 -18.21 28.62
CA ARG A 318 -50.79 -19.55 28.84
C ARG A 318 -52.32 -19.54 28.84
N GLU A 319 -52.95 -18.46 29.29
CA GLU A 319 -54.42 -18.31 29.24
C GLU A 319 -54.89 -18.03 27.79
N GLU A 320 -54.19 -17.19 27.02
CA GLU A 320 -54.47 -16.99 25.59
C GLU A 320 -54.26 -18.28 24.77
N SER A 321 -53.21 -19.05 25.06
CA SER A 321 -52.96 -20.33 24.38
C SER A 321 -53.98 -21.43 24.71
N ALA A 322 -54.68 -21.33 25.86
CA ALA A 322 -55.70 -22.29 26.25
C ALA A 322 -57.06 -21.98 25.62
N GLU A 323 -57.40 -20.70 25.43
CA GLU A 323 -58.62 -20.27 24.73
C GLU A 323 -58.57 -20.57 23.22
N GLU A 324 -57.38 -20.58 22.59
CA GLU A 324 -57.23 -20.94 21.17
C GLU A 324 -57.43 -22.45 20.88
N LEU A 325 -57.33 -23.32 21.89
CA LEU A 325 -57.46 -24.77 21.74
C LEU A 325 -58.89 -25.32 21.92
N GLU A 326 -59.82 -24.53 22.49
CA GLU A 326 -61.23 -24.92 22.64
C GLU A 326 -62.13 -24.48 21.46
N GLY A 327 -61.56 -23.80 20.44
CA GLY A 327 -62.32 -23.16 19.36
C GLY A 327 -62.39 -23.86 18.00
N ASN A 328 -61.75 -25.01 17.78
CA ASN A 328 -61.67 -25.64 16.45
C ASN A 328 -62.03 -27.13 16.46
N ASP A 329 -63.30 -27.43 16.66
CA ASP A 329 -63.93 -28.67 16.24
C ASP A 329 -65.14 -28.32 15.34
N ASP A 330 -64.92 -28.10 14.05
CA ASP A 330 -65.99 -28.30 13.05
C ASP A 330 -65.46 -28.55 11.62
N ASP A 331 -65.85 -29.72 11.11
CA ASP A 331 -66.06 -30.15 9.72
C ASP A 331 -64.97 -30.13 8.61
N GLY A 332 -64.65 -31.34 8.13
CA GLY A 332 -64.88 -31.69 6.71
C GLY A 332 -63.67 -32.05 5.81
N PRO A 333 -63.63 -33.24 5.16
CA PRO A 333 -62.43 -33.76 4.50
C PRO A 333 -62.36 -33.48 2.99
N ALA A 334 -61.16 -33.29 2.43
CA ALA A 334 -60.94 -33.37 0.98
C ALA A 334 -59.51 -33.82 0.59
N GLN A 335 -59.44 -35.08 0.18
CA GLN A 335 -58.77 -35.61 -1.03
C GLN A 335 -57.32 -35.22 -1.36
N GLY A 336 -56.44 -36.19 -1.09
CA GLY A 336 -55.42 -36.77 -1.98
C GLY A 336 -54.81 -36.00 -3.14
N LYS A 337 -53.48 -36.02 -3.20
CA LYS A 337 -52.72 -36.51 -4.37
C LYS A 337 -51.29 -36.87 -3.95
N ALA A 338 -50.93 -38.11 -4.25
CA ALA A 338 -49.56 -38.60 -4.27
C ALA A 338 -48.88 -38.14 -5.57
N ASP A 339 -47.57 -37.88 -5.52
CA ASP A 339 -46.58 -38.62 -6.32
C ASP A 339 -45.12 -38.22 -5.94
N PRO A 340 -44.12 -39.07 -6.27
CA PRO A 340 -42.94 -39.32 -5.45
C PRO A 340 -41.61 -38.99 -6.16
N ASP A 341 -40.50 -39.53 -5.63
CA ASP A 341 -39.17 -39.71 -6.26
C ASP A 341 -38.22 -38.48 -6.24
N VAL A 342 -36.90 -38.55 -6.01
CA VAL A 342 -35.96 -39.63 -5.63
C VAL A 342 -34.56 -39.03 -5.37
N SER A 343 -33.67 -39.86 -4.80
CA SER A 343 -32.19 -39.79 -4.81
C SER A 343 -31.44 -39.01 -3.72
N ARG A 344 -30.96 -39.81 -2.75
CA ARG A 344 -29.63 -39.68 -2.10
C ARG A 344 -28.51 -40.02 -3.09
N PRO A 345 -27.26 -39.64 -2.77
CA PRO A 345 -26.20 -40.63 -2.87
C PRO A 345 -25.27 -40.70 -1.64
N ASP A 346 -24.69 -41.88 -1.52
CA ASP A 346 -23.96 -42.48 -0.41
C ASP A 346 -22.56 -41.91 -0.12
N GLU A 347 -22.17 -42.00 1.15
CA GLU A 347 -20.78 -42.07 1.64
C GLU A 347 -20.12 -43.39 1.27
N PRO A 348 -18.78 -43.45 1.23
CA PRO A 348 -18.07 -44.69 1.52
C PRO A 348 -17.18 -44.57 2.76
N ASP A 349 -17.37 -45.54 3.65
CA ASP A 349 -16.52 -45.91 4.78
C ASP A 349 -15.13 -46.41 4.35
N GLY A 350 -14.11 -45.90 5.04
CA GLY A 350 -13.11 -46.67 5.82
C GLY A 350 -12.22 -47.74 5.16
N LYS A 351 -10.90 -47.55 5.29
CA LYS A 351 -9.97 -48.39 6.11
C LYS A 351 -8.50 -48.19 5.68
N GLY A 352 -7.61 -48.08 6.66
CA GLY A 352 -6.16 -48.11 6.51
C GLY A 352 -5.45 -47.36 7.60
#